data_AF-A0A4U9CRS3-F1
#
_entry.id   AF-A0A4U9CRS3-F1
#
_cell.length_a   1.000
_cell.length_b   1.000
_cell.length_c   1.000
_cell.angle_alpha   90.00
_cell.angle_beta   90.00
_cell.angle_gamma   90.00
#
_symmetry.space_group_name_H-M   'P 1'
#
loop_
_entity.id
_entity.type
_entity.pdbx_description
1 polymer ?
#
loop_
_entity_poly.entity_id
_entity_poly.type
_entity_poly.pdbx_seq_one_letter_code
_entity_poly.pdbx_strand_id
1 'polypeptide(L)'
;MAKPGVNSGMMIAQYVAASLCAENKQLAQPAVLDNFVTSGLQEDHLSLGTGSALKLQRLLSNLYQILAIEYLLAAQALEFHPIDMLARGTRHGLALLRQSVATWGRRSLACPPKSLKRSRRLKNSRRTGWHSGPSVKNATQQEHRL
;
A
#
# COMPACT_ATOMS: atom_id res chain seq x y z
N MET A 1 -10.12 8.03 -26.21
CA MET A 1 -11.25 7.16 -26.60
C MET A 1 -10.79 5.72 -26.54
N ALA A 2 -11.41 4.90 -25.69
CA ALA A 2 -11.13 3.47 -25.60
C ALA A 2 -11.49 2.82 -26.94
N LYS A 3 -10.55 2.05 -27.52
CA LYS A 3 -10.79 1.24 -28.72
C LYS A 3 -10.93 -0.22 -28.27
N PRO A 4 -12.14 -0.65 -27.86
CA PRO A 4 -12.37 -2.05 -27.50
C PRO A 4 -12.04 -2.95 -28.70
N GLY A 5 -11.40 -4.09 -28.44
CA GLY A 5 -10.96 -5.05 -29.46
C GLY A 5 -9.50 -4.93 -29.91
N VAL A 6 -8.88 -3.74 -29.84
CA VAL A 6 -7.43 -3.56 -30.15
C VAL A 6 -6.60 -3.40 -28.88
N ASN A 7 -7.17 -2.83 -27.82
CA ASN A 7 -6.53 -2.70 -26.52
C ASN A 7 -7.27 -3.56 -25.50
N SER A 8 -6.54 -4.44 -24.80
CA SER A 8 -7.08 -5.21 -23.66
C SER A 8 -7.29 -4.34 -22.40
N GLY A 9 -6.95 -3.04 -22.46
CA GLY A 9 -7.09 -2.12 -21.35
C GLY A 9 -6.35 -2.59 -20.11
N MET A 10 -7.04 -2.57 -18.98
CA MET A 10 -6.52 -3.00 -17.68
C MET A 10 -6.81 -4.47 -17.36
N MET A 11 -7.17 -5.29 -18.35
CA MET A 11 -7.53 -6.71 -18.16
C MET A 11 -6.43 -7.50 -17.44
N ILE A 12 -5.15 -7.28 -17.79
CA ILE A 12 -4.01 -7.96 -17.14
C ILE A 12 -3.90 -7.64 -15.65
N ALA A 13 -4.27 -6.44 -15.22
CA ALA A 13 -4.21 -6.07 -13.80
C ALA A 13 -5.15 -6.94 -12.94
N GLN A 14 -6.29 -7.37 -13.49
CA GLN A 14 -7.21 -8.27 -12.79
C GLN A 14 -6.62 -9.67 -12.60
N TYR A 15 -5.91 -10.21 -13.61
CA TYR A 15 -5.22 -11.49 -13.47
C TYR A 15 -4.14 -11.45 -12.38
N VAL A 16 -3.40 -10.33 -12.29
CA VAL A 16 -2.41 -10.13 -11.22
C VAL A 16 -3.08 -10.10 -9.85
N ALA A 17 -4.17 -9.34 -9.69
CA ALA A 17 -4.92 -9.29 -8.44
C ALA A 17 -5.45 -10.68 -8.04
N ALA A 18 -6.01 -11.44 -8.99
CA ALA A 18 -6.49 -12.79 -8.75
C ALA A 18 -5.37 -13.76 -8.32
N SER A 19 -4.21 -13.68 -8.95
CA SER A 19 -3.03 -14.48 -8.58
C SER A 19 -2.55 -14.17 -7.15
N LEU A 20 -2.50 -12.89 -6.77
CA LEU A 20 -2.14 -12.47 -5.41
C LEU A 20 -3.16 -12.93 -4.37
N CYS A 21 -4.45 -12.91 -4.70
CA CYS A 21 -5.51 -13.48 -3.84
C CYS A 21 -5.33 -14.99 -3.64
N ALA A 22 -4.96 -15.72 -4.70
CA ALA A 22 -4.70 -17.15 -4.61
C ALA A 22 -3.47 -17.46 -3.74
N GLU A 23 -2.38 -16.69 -3.87
CA GLU A 23 -1.21 -16.78 -2.99
C GLU A 23 -1.60 -16.52 -1.52
N ASN A 24 -2.41 -15.50 -1.26
CA ASN A 24 -2.89 -15.19 0.09
C ASN A 24 -3.72 -16.32 0.70
N LYS A 25 -4.52 -17.02 -0.12
CA LYS A 25 -5.28 -18.18 0.33
C LYS A 25 -4.36 -19.31 0.81
N GLN A 26 -3.24 -19.55 0.13
CA GLN A 26 -2.25 -20.53 0.56
C GLN A 26 -1.53 -20.08 1.84
N LEU A 27 -1.18 -18.80 1.95
CA LEU A 27 -0.49 -18.24 3.12
C LEU A 27 -1.37 -18.20 4.38
N ALA A 28 -2.70 -18.12 4.22
CA ALA A 28 -3.66 -18.06 5.32
C ALA A 28 -3.80 -19.37 6.11
N GLN A 29 -3.14 -20.46 5.71
CA GLN A 29 -3.14 -21.70 6.48
C GLN A 29 -2.53 -21.44 7.88
N PRO A 30 -3.18 -21.85 8.98
CA PRO A 30 -2.67 -21.63 10.33
C PRO A 30 -1.34 -22.37 10.52
N ALA A 31 -0.33 -21.67 11.06
CA ALA A 31 0.97 -22.28 11.31
C ALA A 31 0.98 -23.18 12.56
N VAL A 32 0.06 -22.96 13.50
CA VAL A 32 0.00 -23.63 14.82
C VAL A 32 -0.53 -25.08 14.73
N LEU A 33 -0.87 -25.58 13.52
CA LEU A 33 -1.32 -26.96 13.36
C LEU A 33 -0.20 -27.99 13.55
N ASP A 34 1.05 -27.57 13.32
CA ASP A 34 2.21 -28.44 13.44
C ASP A 34 2.90 -28.22 14.79
N ASN A 35 3.45 -29.30 15.34
CA ASN A 35 4.19 -29.27 16.59
C ASN A 35 5.37 -30.24 16.50
N PHE A 36 6.46 -29.93 17.18
CA PHE A 36 7.71 -30.68 17.07
C PHE A 36 8.21 -31.05 18.46
N VAL A 37 8.66 -32.31 18.60
CA VAL A 37 9.31 -32.74 19.85
C VAL A 37 10.69 -32.13 19.91
N THR A 38 10.92 -31.30 20.92
CA THR A 38 12.22 -30.68 21.18
C THR A 38 12.61 -30.91 22.65
N SER A 39 13.91 -30.84 22.95
CA SER A 39 14.45 -30.88 24.31
C SER A 39 13.93 -32.03 25.18
N GLY A 40 13.83 -33.25 24.62
CA GLY A 40 13.42 -34.43 25.36
C GLY A 40 12.00 -34.38 25.94
N LEU A 41 11.04 -33.78 25.21
CA LEU A 41 9.64 -33.59 25.62
C LEU A 41 9.43 -32.53 26.73
N GLN A 42 10.39 -31.64 26.97
CA GLN A 42 10.16 -30.48 27.85
C GLN A 42 9.52 -29.28 27.13
N GLU A 43 9.71 -29.17 25.82
CA GLU A 43 9.20 -28.08 24.98
C GLU A 43 8.33 -28.66 23.85
N ASP A 44 7.33 -29.41 24.26
CA ASP A 44 6.39 -30.13 23.39
C ASP A 44 5.13 -29.31 23.08
N HIS A 45 5.12 -28.00 23.35
CA HIS A 45 4.11 -27.06 22.88
C HIS A 45 4.75 -25.84 22.23
N LEU A 46 4.76 -25.81 20.90
CA LEU A 46 5.36 -24.72 20.14
C LEU A 46 4.29 -23.79 19.55
N SER A 47 4.50 -22.48 19.68
CA SER A 47 3.57 -21.46 19.18
C SER A 47 3.76 -21.13 17.70
N LEU A 48 4.94 -21.45 17.13
CA LEU A 48 5.33 -21.10 15.75
C LEU A 48 5.08 -19.61 15.41
N GLY A 49 5.18 -18.74 16.41
CA GLY A 49 4.82 -17.33 16.31
C GLY A 49 5.65 -16.55 15.29
N THR A 50 6.96 -16.76 15.26
CA THR A 50 7.86 -16.09 14.30
C THR A 50 7.52 -16.46 12.85
N GLY A 51 7.26 -17.74 12.57
CA GLY A 51 6.83 -18.20 11.25
C GLY A 51 5.49 -17.58 10.83
N SER A 52 4.55 -17.51 11.77
CA SER A 52 3.25 -16.86 11.57
C SER A 52 3.39 -15.37 11.23
N ALA A 53 4.26 -14.64 11.95
CA ALA A 53 4.50 -13.22 11.71
C ALA A 53 5.12 -12.96 10.32
N LEU A 54 6.06 -13.79 9.89
CA LEU A 54 6.67 -13.69 8.55
C LEU A 54 5.65 -13.96 7.43
N LYS A 55 4.78 -14.96 7.61
CA LYS A 55 3.66 -15.24 6.69
C LYS A 55 2.71 -14.04 6.59
N LEU A 56 2.34 -13.45 7.73
CA LEU A 56 1.47 -12.27 7.78
C LEU A 56 2.10 -11.07 7.04
N GLN A 57 3.39 -10.82 7.23
CA GLN A 57 4.09 -9.74 6.54
C GLN A 57 4.01 -9.89 5.01
N ARG A 58 4.15 -11.11 4.49
CA ARG A 58 4.01 -11.41 3.06
C ARG A 58 2.57 -11.18 2.59
N LEU A 59 1.59 -11.68 3.34
CA LEU A 59 0.17 -11.53 3.04
C LEU A 59 -0.24 -10.05 2.96
N LEU A 60 0.20 -9.23 3.91
CA LEU A 60 -0.04 -7.78 3.91
C LEU A 60 0.57 -7.10 2.68
N SER A 61 1.78 -7.51 2.28
CA SER A 61 2.44 -6.98 1.08
C SER A 61 1.65 -7.27 -0.21
N ASN A 62 1.01 -8.44 -0.28
CA ASN A 62 0.12 -8.81 -1.39
C ASN A 62 -1.21 -8.03 -1.32
N LEU A 63 -1.79 -7.85 -0.13
CA LEU A 63 -3.00 -7.05 0.06
C LEU A 63 -2.83 -5.60 -0.39
N TYR A 64 -1.71 -4.96 -0.05
CA TYR A 64 -1.43 -3.60 -0.51
C TYR A 64 -1.39 -3.51 -2.05
N GLN A 65 -0.88 -4.53 -2.74
CA GLN A 65 -0.87 -4.58 -4.20
C GLN A 65 -2.27 -4.76 -4.77
N ILE A 66 -3.09 -5.64 -4.18
CA ILE A 66 -4.48 -5.85 -4.59
C ILE A 66 -5.28 -4.54 -4.45
N LEU A 67 -5.19 -3.86 -3.31
CA LEU A 67 -5.85 -2.58 -3.07
C LEU A 67 -5.36 -1.48 -4.01
N ALA A 68 -4.06 -1.46 -4.33
CA ALA A 68 -3.52 -0.52 -5.31
C ALA A 68 -4.10 -0.75 -6.72
N ILE A 69 -4.26 -2.01 -7.14
CA ILE A 69 -4.89 -2.37 -8.42
C ILE A 69 -6.37 -1.96 -8.42
N GLU A 70 -7.11 -2.28 -7.35
CA GLU A 70 -8.51 -1.90 -7.21
C GLU A 70 -8.69 -0.38 -7.30
N TYR A 71 -7.87 0.37 -6.57
CA TYR A 71 -7.91 1.83 -6.58
C TYR A 71 -7.61 2.43 -7.96
N LEU A 72 -6.66 1.83 -8.69
CA LEU A 72 -6.34 2.23 -10.06
C LEU A 72 -7.49 1.96 -11.03
N LEU A 73 -8.13 0.79 -10.92
CA LEU A 73 -9.30 0.42 -11.73
C LEU A 73 -10.50 1.31 -11.41
N ALA A 74 -10.77 1.56 -10.13
CA ALA A 74 -11.83 2.46 -9.68
C ALA A 74 -11.61 3.87 -10.23
N ALA A 75 -10.39 4.41 -10.11
CA ALA A 75 -10.06 5.72 -10.65
C ALA A 75 -10.27 5.80 -12.18
N GLN A 76 -9.93 4.74 -12.91
CA GLN A 76 -10.18 4.66 -14.35
C GLN A 76 -11.69 4.58 -14.67
N ALA A 77 -12.47 3.87 -13.86
CA ALA A 77 -13.92 3.78 -14.03
C ALA A 77 -14.62 5.12 -13.78
N LEU A 78 -14.17 5.87 -12.76
CA LEU A 78 -14.74 7.18 -12.42
C LEU A 78 -14.57 8.22 -13.54
N GLU A 79 -13.52 8.10 -14.36
CA GLU A 79 -13.31 9.00 -15.50
C GLU A 79 -14.25 8.75 -16.68
N PHE A 80 -14.93 7.59 -16.72
CA PHE A 80 -16.01 7.35 -17.67
C PHE A 80 -17.34 7.96 -17.22
N HIS A 81 -17.41 8.45 -15.98
CA HIS A 81 -18.58 9.13 -15.42
C HIS A 81 -18.32 10.64 -15.25
N PRO A 82 -19.38 11.46 -15.19
CA PRO A 82 -19.25 12.90 -14.94
C PRO A 82 -18.65 13.15 -13.54
N ILE A 83 -17.46 13.76 -13.52
CA ILE A 83 -16.66 14.04 -12.31
C ILE A 83 -17.43 14.91 -11.31
N ASP A 84 -18.37 15.72 -11.79
CA ASP A 84 -19.16 16.63 -10.95
C ASP A 84 -20.09 15.90 -9.97
N MET A 85 -20.46 14.66 -10.27
CA MET A 85 -21.28 13.83 -9.39
C MET A 85 -20.48 13.13 -8.28
N LEU A 86 -19.16 13.28 -8.24
CA LEU A 86 -18.32 12.61 -7.25
C LEU A 86 -18.36 13.32 -5.89
N ALA A 87 -18.53 12.52 -4.82
CA ALA A 87 -18.40 12.96 -3.45
C ALA A 87 -17.00 13.55 -3.17
N ARG A 88 -16.91 14.47 -2.18
CA ARG A 88 -15.67 15.18 -1.83
C ARG A 88 -14.49 14.24 -1.58
N GLY A 89 -14.71 13.15 -0.82
CA GLY A 89 -13.66 12.17 -0.51
C GLY A 89 -13.14 11.44 -1.76
N THR A 90 -14.05 10.95 -2.60
CA THR A 90 -13.71 10.26 -3.85
C THR A 90 -12.97 11.17 -4.82
N ARG A 91 -13.38 12.43 -4.93
CA ARG A 91 -12.71 13.45 -5.77
C ARG A 91 -11.29 13.72 -5.28
N HIS A 92 -11.11 13.87 -3.96
CA HIS A 92 -9.79 14.07 -3.36
C HIS A 92 -8.89 12.86 -3.59
N GLY A 93 -9.42 11.64 -3.41
CA GLY A 93 -8.73 10.40 -3.74
C GLY A 93 -8.27 10.38 -5.20
N LEU A 94 -9.17 10.60 -6.15
CA LEU A 94 -8.81 10.62 -7.57
C LEU A 94 -7.69 11.64 -7.86
N ALA A 95 -7.77 12.83 -7.28
CA ALA A 95 -6.74 13.86 -7.43
C ALA A 95 -5.37 13.42 -6.90
N LEU A 96 -5.31 12.76 -5.74
CA LEU A 96 -4.06 12.23 -5.17
C LEU A 96 -3.45 11.14 -6.06
N LEU A 97 -4.26 10.19 -6.55
CA LEU A 97 -3.77 9.13 -7.42
C LEU A 97 -3.19 9.70 -8.72
N ARG A 98 -3.84 10.72 -9.30
CA ARG A 98 -3.38 11.35 -10.55
C ARG A 98 -2.09 12.15 -10.44
N GLN A 99 -1.65 12.50 -9.23
CA GLN A 99 -0.30 13.06 -9.01
C GLN A 99 0.81 12.04 -9.26
N SER A 100 0.51 10.74 -9.09
CA SER A 100 1.50 9.66 -9.19
C SER A 100 1.31 8.78 -10.43
N VAL A 101 0.07 8.62 -10.93
CA VAL A 101 -0.26 7.73 -12.04
C VAL A 101 -1.16 8.43 -13.06
N ALA A 102 -0.67 8.52 -14.30
CA ALA A 102 -1.44 9.10 -15.42
C ALA A 102 -2.62 8.21 -15.84
N THR A 103 -3.66 8.84 -16.39
CA THR A 103 -4.85 8.19 -16.96
C THR A 103 -4.51 7.25 -18.13
N TRP A 104 -5.17 6.09 -18.18
CA TRP A 104 -5.05 5.16 -19.30
C TRP A 104 -5.67 5.74 -20.57
N GLY A 105 -4.91 5.78 -21.67
CA GLY A 105 -5.37 6.32 -22.96
C GLY A 105 -4.64 7.57 -23.44
N ARG A 106 -3.75 8.16 -22.63
CA ARG A 106 -2.74 9.13 -23.09
C ARG A 106 -1.38 8.44 -23.26
N ARG A 107 -1.18 7.91 -24.47
CA ARG A 107 0.05 7.29 -25.01
C ARG A 107 0.50 5.99 -24.34
N SER A 108 0.91 5.09 -25.23
CA SER A 108 1.57 3.80 -25.04
C SER A 108 2.36 3.66 -23.73
N LEU A 109 2.34 2.45 -23.18
CA LEU A 109 3.36 1.91 -22.29
C LEU A 109 4.76 2.45 -22.64
N ALA A 110 5.18 3.48 -21.93
CA ALA A 110 6.56 3.93 -21.90
C ALA A 110 6.79 4.41 -20.48
N CYS A 111 7.10 3.44 -19.62
CA CYS A 111 7.96 3.66 -18.48
C CYS A 111 9.04 4.68 -18.90
N PRO A 112 9.15 5.88 -18.32
CA PRO A 112 10.33 6.69 -18.59
C PRO A 112 11.50 5.89 -17.99
N PRO A 113 12.53 5.48 -18.75
CA PRO A 113 13.67 4.70 -18.24
C PRO A 113 14.53 5.47 -17.20
N LYS A 114 14.06 6.61 -16.68
CA LYS A 114 14.75 7.49 -15.73
C LYS A 114 14.05 7.65 -14.38
N SER A 115 12.80 7.20 -14.17
CA SER A 115 12.14 7.37 -12.85
C SER A 115 12.33 6.19 -11.89
N LEU A 116 12.60 4.98 -12.41
CA LEU A 116 12.77 3.78 -11.57
C LEU A 116 14.11 3.74 -10.80
N LYS A 117 15.03 4.67 -11.05
CA LYS A 117 16.25 4.85 -10.24
C LYS A 117 16.08 5.80 -9.05
N ARG A 118 14.94 6.48 -8.90
CA ARG A 118 14.74 7.49 -7.84
C ARG A 118 14.00 6.98 -6.60
N SER A 119 13.30 5.85 -6.65
CA SER A 119 12.54 5.33 -5.50
C SER A 119 13.34 4.44 -4.54
N ARG A 120 14.57 4.02 -4.90
CA ARG A 120 15.47 3.25 -4.00
C ARG A 120 16.35 4.14 -3.11
N ARG A 121 16.40 5.46 -3.37
CA ARG A 121 17.27 6.44 -2.67
C ARG A 121 16.52 7.30 -1.63
N LEU A 122 15.34 6.88 -1.20
CA LEU A 122 14.54 7.57 -0.16
C LEU A 122 14.37 6.77 1.14
N LYS A 123 14.98 5.58 1.24
CA LYS A 123 15.01 4.81 2.50
C LYS A 123 16.16 5.21 3.45
N ASN A 124 17.09 6.07 3.03
CA ASN A 124 18.27 6.44 3.82
C ASN A 124 18.32 7.90 4.32
N SER A 125 17.25 8.69 4.18
CA SER A 125 17.24 10.09 4.64
C SER A 125 16.36 10.36 5.87
N ARG A 126 15.85 9.33 6.56
CA ARG A 126 15.13 9.49 7.85
C ARG A 126 16.01 9.14 9.05
N ARG A 127 17.28 9.55 9.02
CA ARG A 127 18.21 9.45 10.17
C ARG A 127 18.57 10.81 10.78
N THR A 128 17.89 11.89 10.39
CA THR A 128 18.08 13.22 10.96
C THR A 128 16.73 13.81 11.37
N GLY A 129 16.57 14.12 12.66
CA GLY A 129 15.48 14.98 13.15
C GLY A 129 14.47 14.37 14.13
N TRP A 130 14.88 13.47 15.02
CA TRP A 130 14.16 13.27 16.29
C TRP A 130 14.87 14.08 17.39
N HIS A 131 14.75 15.40 17.32
CA HIS A 131 14.98 16.28 18.46
C HIS A 131 13.92 17.39 18.48
N SER A 132 13.21 17.43 19.61
CA SER A 132 12.35 18.48 20.15
C SER A 132 11.15 18.94 19.32
N GLY A 133 9.96 18.52 19.75
CA GLY A 133 8.71 19.21 19.45
C GLY A 133 8.66 20.60 20.13
N PRO A 134 7.80 21.52 19.65
CA PRO A 134 7.70 22.85 20.23
C PRO A 134 7.05 22.77 21.62
N SER A 135 7.84 23.15 22.64
CA SER A 135 7.42 23.31 24.03
C SER A 135 6.48 24.52 24.15
N VAL A 136 5.23 24.26 24.53
CA VAL A 136 4.25 25.28 24.94
C VAL A 136 4.66 25.78 26.33
N LYS A 137 5.49 26.81 26.40
CA LYS A 137 5.68 27.65 27.59
C LYS A 137 6.00 29.07 27.12
N ASN A 138 5.03 29.98 27.24
CA ASN A 138 5.19 31.43 27.38
C ASN A 138 3.81 32.08 27.40
N ALA A 139 3.07 31.91 28.50
CA ALA A 139 1.83 32.65 28.78
C ALA A 139 1.50 32.53 30.27
N THR A 140 2.31 33.12 31.16
CA THR A 140 1.99 33.48 32.57
C THR A 140 3.26 33.93 33.31
N GLN A 141 3.84 35.07 32.93
CA GLN A 141 4.81 35.78 33.78
C GLN A 141 4.98 37.22 33.30
N GLN A 142 3.91 38.02 33.41
CA GLN A 142 3.96 39.46 33.22
C GLN A 142 2.84 40.18 33.98
N GLU A 143 2.60 39.79 35.24
CA GLU A 143 1.85 40.60 36.20
C GLU A 143 2.48 40.41 37.57
N HIS A 144 3.50 41.22 37.88
CA HIS A 144 3.93 41.63 39.23
C HIS A 144 5.22 42.46 39.09
N ARG A 145 5.08 43.73 38.70
CA ARG A 145 5.90 44.88 39.16
C ARG A 145 5.42 46.15 38.45
N LEU A 146 5.12 47.14 39.29
CA LEU A 146 4.58 48.49 39.03
C LEU A 146 3.06 48.55 38.90
#